data_AF-A0ABD2YMV2-F1
#
_entry.id   AF-A0ABD2YMV2-F1
#
_cell.length_a   1.000
_cell.length_b   1.000
_cell.length_c   1.000
_cell.angle_alpha   90.00
_cell.angle_beta   90.00
_cell.angle_gamma   90.00
#
_symmetry.space_group_name_H-M   'P 1'
#
loop_
_entity.id
_entity.type
_entity.pdbx_description
1 polymer ?
#
loop_
_entity_poly.entity_id
_entity_poly.type
_entity_poly.pdbx_seq_one_letter_code
_entity_poly.pdbx_strand_id
1 'polypeptide(L)'
;MQRTDLEIIRLLARRTDNVWEEFFNYVKNGKLVEVGSVLLAAHDKVLPIKIPKEKHGLAVYDRPIEFYNFVGKEIAIIDMLQKRSLAAEVDNKVMQKWKDKKFVMKMMLCLFWVFERIGKDLRALIRLDPCVV
;
A
#
# COMPACT_ATOMS: atom_id res chain seq x y z
N MET A 1 16.90 3.98 1.78
CA MET A 1 16.19 4.80 2.77
C MET A 1 16.94 4.69 4.07
N GLN A 2 17.46 5.81 4.57
CA GLN A 2 18.22 5.84 5.82
C GLN A 2 17.26 5.91 7.02
N ARG A 3 17.69 5.52 8.23
CA ARG A 3 16.82 5.55 9.43
C ARG A 3 16.27 6.95 9.70
N THR A 4 17.08 7.98 9.46
CA THR A 4 16.70 9.39 9.60
C THR A 4 15.50 9.74 8.72
N ASP A 5 15.46 9.24 7.47
CA ASP A 5 14.34 9.45 6.55
C ASP A 5 13.05 8.82 7.11
N LEU A 6 13.15 7.62 7.69
CA LEU A 6 11.99 6.93 8.27
C LEU A 6 11.46 7.65 9.51
N GLU A 7 12.36 8.18 10.34
CA GLU A 7 12.00 8.97 11.52
C GLU A 7 11.29 10.27 11.11
N ILE A 8 11.77 10.94 10.05
CA ILE A 8 11.12 12.12 9.47
C ILE A 8 9.72 11.76 8.98
N ILE A 9 9.57 10.68 8.20
CA ILE A 9 8.25 10.23 7.72
C ILE A 9 7.32 9.89 8.89
N ARG A 10 7.83 9.28 9.97
CA ARG A 10 7.04 9.03 11.19
C ARG A 10 6.55 10.32 11.84
N LEU A 11 7.44 11.31 11.99
CA LEU A 11 7.09 12.60 12.57
C LEU A 11 6.07 13.35 11.72
N LEU A 12 6.26 13.36 10.40
CA LEU A 12 5.31 13.92 9.44
C LEU A 12 3.97 13.20 9.54
N ALA A 13 3.96 11.87 9.44
CA ALA A 13 2.73 11.09 9.52
C ALA A 13 1.99 11.26 10.85
N ARG A 14 2.67 11.55 11.97
CA ARG A 14 2.00 11.90 13.24
C ARG A 14 1.24 13.22 13.13
N ARG A 15 1.82 14.23 12.48
CA ARG A 15 1.25 15.58 12.28
C ARG A 15 0.25 15.67 11.14
N THR A 16 0.27 14.73 10.20
CA THR A 16 -0.69 14.65 9.11
C THR A 16 -2.02 14.07 9.60
N ASP A 17 -3.11 14.80 9.36
CA ASP A 17 -4.47 14.40 9.74
C ASP A 17 -4.97 13.22 8.88
N ASN A 18 -4.77 13.28 7.56
CA ASN A 18 -5.29 12.27 6.63
C ASN A 18 -4.19 11.41 5.95
N VAL A 19 -3.41 10.68 6.75
CA VAL A 19 -2.37 9.76 6.25
C VAL A 19 -2.93 8.69 5.30
N TRP A 20 -4.19 8.28 5.49
CA TRP A 20 -4.84 7.31 4.60
C TRP A 20 -5.01 7.83 3.18
N GLU A 21 -5.43 9.08 3.01
CA GLU A 21 -5.62 9.66 1.68
C GLU A 21 -4.31 9.77 0.92
N GLU A 22 -3.23 10.21 1.59
CA GLU A 22 -1.92 10.29 0.97
C GLU A 22 -1.36 8.89 0.65
N PHE A 23 -1.54 7.93 1.54
CA PHE A 23 -1.25 6.52 1.28
C PHE A 23 -1.97 6.02 0.03
N PHE A 24 -3.28 6.27 -0.06
CA PHE A 24 -4.10 5.81 -1.17
C PHE A 24 -3.74 6.54 -2.48
N ASN A 25 -3.31 7.80 -2.41
CA ASN A 25 -2.75 8.53 -3.54
C ASN A 25 -1.45 7.85 -4.06
N TYR A 26 -0.57 7.38 -3.17
CA TYR A 26 0.61 6.61 -3.58
C TYR A 26 0.24 5.28 -4.24
N VAL A 27 -0.78 4.59 -3.73
CA VAL A 27 -1.30 3.36 -4.33
C VAL A 27 -1.82 3.62 -5.75
N LYS A 28 -2.67 4.64 -5.94
CA LYS A 28 -3.20 5.03 -7.26
C LYS A 28 -2.10 5.33 -8.27
N ASN A 29 -1.03 5.98 -7.83
CA ASN A 29 0.08 6.40 -8.68
C ASN A 29 1.17 5.33 -8.85
N GLY A 30 1.02 4.13 -8.28
CA GLY A 30 2.02 3.07 -8.42
C GLY A 30 3.33 3.31 -7.64
N LYS A 31 3.31 4.20 -6.64
CA LYS A 31 4.47 4.62 -5.84
C LYS A 31 4.82 3.59 -4.76
N LEU A 32 5.44 2.48 -5.17
CA LEU A 32 5.67 1.30 -4.32
C LEU A 32 6.55 1.60 -3.09
N VAL A 33 7.59 2.42 -3.25
CA VAL A 33 8.53 2.74 -2.15
C VAL A 33 7.85 3.61 -1.11
N GLU A 34 7.05 4.58 -1.54
CA GLU A 34 6.28 5.47 -0.67
C GLU A 34 5.18 4.70 0.07
N VAL A 35 4.48 3.77 -0.61
CA VAL A 35 3.54 2.83 0.03
C VAL A 35 4.22 2.05 1.15
N GLY A 36 5.39 1.44 0.87
CA GLY A 36 6.16 0.70 1.87
C GLY A 36 6.62 1.58 3.04
N SER A 37 7.05 2.81 2.75
CA SER A 37 7.50 3.77 3.75
C SER A 37 6.38 4.18 4.71
N VAL A 38 5.18 4.44 4.18
CA VAL A 38 4.01 4.78 5.01
C VAL A 38 3.54 3.57 5.81
N LEU A 39 3.52 2.37 5.23
CA LEU A 39 3.22 1.13 5.96
C LEU A 39 4.19 0.89 7.12
N LEU A 40 5.47 1.26 6.95
CA LEU A 40 6.49 1.11 7.97
C LEU A 40 6.42 2.18 9.06
N ALA A 41 6.20 3.43 8.67
CA ALA A 41 6.20 4.59 9.55
C ALA A 41 4.88 4.78 10.30
N ALA A 42 3.76 4.52 9.63
CA ALA A 42 2.43 4.95 10.04
C ALA A 42 1.38 3.83 9.95
N HIS A 43 1.81 2.57 10.02
CA HIS A 43 0.93 1.39 9.97
C HIS A 43 -0.36 1.55 10.76
N ASP A 44 -0.31 2.01 12.02
CA ASP A 44 -1.49 2.07 12.88
C ASP A 44 -2.57 3.04 12.33
N LYS A 45 -2.17 4.00 11.48
CA LYS A 45 -3.08 4.95 10.81
C LYS A 45 -3.66 4.38 9.50
N VAL A 46 -2.96 3.50 8.80
CA VAL A 46 -3.36 2.94 7.48
C VAL A 46 -3.93 1.53 7.56
N LEU A 47 -3.51 0.76 8.55
CA LEU A 47 -3.91 -0.60 8.87
C LEU A 47 -4.45 -0.62 10.31
N PRO A 48 -5.60 0.04 10.56
CA PRO A 48 -6.21 -0.01 11.88
C PRO A 48 -6.45 -1.49 12.22
N ILE A 49 -5.98 -1.89 13.39
CA ILE A 49 -6.29 -3.20 13.97
C ILE A 49 -7.79 -3.40 13.87
N LYS A 50 -8.23 -4.57 13.38
CA LYS A 50 -9.62 -5.03 13.28
C LYS A 50 -10.28 -5.14 14.66
N ILE A 51 -10.33 -4.04 15.41
CA ILE A 51 -11.23 -3.88 16.52
C ILE A 51 -12.48 -3.31 15.87
N PRO A 52 -13.59 -4.08 15.78
CA PRO A 52 -14.85 -3.55 15.33
C PRO A 52 -15.20 -2.44 16.34
N LYS A 53 -15.00 -1.19 15.95
CA LYS A 53 -15.56 -0.08 16.72
C LYS A 53 -16.99 0.04 16.25
N GLU A 54 -17.89 -0.66 16.92
CA GLU A 54 -19.30 -0.27 16.92
C GLU A 54 -19.36 1.13 17.55
N LYS A 55 -19.30 2.16 16.71
CA LYS A 55 -19.70 3.51 17.08
C LYS A 55 -20.99 3.81 16.34
N HIS A 56 -22.10 3.70 17.07
CA HIS A 56 -23.39 4.27 16.71
C HIS A 56 -24.00 3.81 15.36
N GLY A 57 -23.79 2.54 14.97
CA GLY A 57 -24.45 1.98 13.77
C GLY A 57 -23.95 2.53 12.43
N LEU A 58 -22.85 3.30 12.42
CA LEU A 58 -22.22 3.79 11.19
C LEU A 58 -21.08 2.85 10.80
N ALA A 59 -21.14 2.35 9.57
CA ALA A 59 -20.11 1.51 8.98
C ALA A 59 -18.75 2.21 9.10
N VAL A 60 -17.85 1.64 9.91
CA VAL A 60 -16.45 2.02 9.89
C VAL A 60 -15.94 1.66 8.50
N TYR A 61 -15.54 2.67 7.71
CA TYR A 61 -14.92 2.47 6.41
C TYR A 61 -13.75 1.49 6.58
N ASP A 62 -13.91 0.28 6.05
CA ASP A 62 -12.88 -0.75 6.09
C ASP A 62 -11.84 -0.39 5.02
N ARG A 63 -10.97 0.55 5.39
CA ARG A 63 -9.86 1.06 4.58
C ARG A 63 -9.02 -0.07 3.95
N PRO A 64 -8.67 -1.15 4.68
CA PRO A 64 -8.13 -2.36 4.07
C PRO A 64 -8.95 -2.92 2.89
N ILE A 65 -10.27 -3.02 3.02
CA ILE A 65 -11.15 -3.47 1.92
C ILE A 65 -11.09 -2.51 0.73
N GLU A 66 -11.06 -1.19 0.96
CA GLU A 66 -10.93 -0.20 -0.12
C GLU A 66 -9.62 -0.40 -0.91
N PHE A 67 -8.51 -0.62 -0.22
CA PHE A 67 -7.22 -0.94 -0.85
C PHE A 67 -7.28 -2.23 -1.68
N TYR A 68 -7.75 -3.33 -1.08
CA TYR A 68 -7.85 -4.62 -1.77
C TYR A 68 -8.76 -4.54 -3.00
N ASN A 69 -9.89 -3.84 -2.89
CA ASN A 69 -10.83 -3.65 -3.98
C ASN A 69 -10.22 -2.82 -5.12
N PHE A 70 -9.52 -1.73 -4.81
CA PHE A 70 -8.88 -0.89 -5.83
C PHE A 70 -7.82 -1.68 -6.58
N VAL A 71 -6.88 -2.29 -5.86
CA VAL A 71 -5.77 -3.01 -6.49
C VAL A 71 -6.26 -4.24 -7.25
N GLY A 72 -7.25 -4.96 -6.71
CA GLY A 72 -7.90 -6.09 -7.39
C GLY A 72 -8.59 -5.68 -8.69
N LYS A 73 -9.32 -4.56 -8.69
CA LYS A 73 -9.96 -4.01 -9.91
C LYS A 73 -8.93 -3.63 -10.97
N GLU A 74 -7.84 -2.97 -10.59
CA GLU A 74 -6.77 -2.59 -11.53
C GLU A 74 -6.12 -3.81 -12.19
N ILE A 75 -5.82 -4.86 -11.40
CA ILE A 75 -5.29 -6.12 -11.93
C ILE A 75 -6.29 -6.76 -12.90
N ALA A 76 -7.57 -6.83 -12.54
CA ALA A 76 -8.61 -7.42 -13.38
C ALA A 76 -8.78 -6.66 -14.70
N ILE A 77 -8.75 -5.33 -14.69
CA ILE A 77 -8.80 -4.50 -15.90
C ILE A 77 -7.61 -4.83 -16.80
N ILE A 78 -6.40 -4.90 -16.25
CA ILE A 78 -5.20 -5.24 -17.03
C ILE A 78 -5.32 -6.66 -17.61
N ASP A 79 -5.81 -7.64 -16.85
CA ASP A 79 -6.03 -9.01 -17.33
C ASP A 79 -7.03 -9.04 -18.50
N MET A 80 -8.10 -8.27 -18.43
CA MET A 80 -9.06 -8.14 -19.52
C MET A 80 -8.43 -7.50 -20.76
N LEU A 81 -7.66 -6.42 -20.59
CA LEU A 81 -6.96 -5.73 -21.69
C LEU A 81 -5.95 -6.66 -22.37
N GLN A 82 -5.14 -7.39 -21.59
CA GLN A 82 -4.17 -8.36 -22.10
C GLN A 82 -4.84 -9.48 -22.90
N LYS A 83 -5.96 -10.01 -22.42
CA LYS A 83 -6.73 -11.03 -23.16
C LYS A 83 -7.27 -10.51 -24.49
N ARG A 84 -7.84 -9.30 -24.50
CA ARG A 84 -8.35 -8.66 -25.73
C ARG A 84 -7.23 -8.37 -26.74
N SER A 85 -6.06 -7.95 -26.26
CA SER A 85 -4.90 -7.71 -27.12
C SER A 85 -4.26 -8.97 -27.69
N LEU A 86 -4.57 -10.18 -27.21
CA LEU A 86 -4.11 -11.39 -27.91
C LEU A 86 -4.88 -11.61 -29.22
N ALA A 87 -6.06 -10.98 -29.35
CA ALA A 87 -6.89 -11.02 -30.54
C ALA A 87 -6.66 -9.81 -31.48
N ALA A 88 -5.75 -8.88 -31.15
CA ALA A 88 -5.46 -7.67 -31.93
C ALA A 88 -3.96 -7.33 -31.88
N GLU A 89 -3.37 -6.81 -32.96
CA GLU A 89 -1.96 -6.38 -32.93
C GLU A 89 -1.78 -5.11 -32.08
N VAL A 90 -1.48 -5.30 -30.79
CA VAL A 90 -1.18 -4.20 -29.85
C VAL A 90 0.32 -3.98 -29.75
N ASP A 91 0.72 -2.71 -29.71
CA ASP A 91 2.11 -2.29 -29.54
C ASP A 91 2.77 -2.95 -28.30
N ASN A 92 3.94 -3.56 -28.51
CA ASN A 92 4.74 -4.22 -27.48
C ASN A 92 5.07 -3.30 -26.28
N LYS A 93 5.27 -2.00 -26.50
CA LYS A 93 5.50 -1.01 -25.43
C LYS A 93 4.28 -0.83 -24.55
N VAL A 94 3.08 -0.85 -25.14
CA VAL A 94 1.81 -0.77 -24.38
C VAL A 94 1.62 -2.03 -23.54
N MET A 95 1.88 -3.19 -24.15
CA MET A 95 1.85 -4.48 -23.46
C MET A 95 2.82 -4.51 -22.27
N GLN A 96 4.05 -3.99 -22.44
CA GLN A 96 5.03 -3.92 -21.36
C GLN A 96 4.57 -3.01 -20.23
N LYS A 97 4.04 -1.82 -20.54
CA LYS A 97 3.47 -0.90 -19.52
C LYS A 97 2.38 -1.56 -18.68
N TRP A 98 1.52 -2.36 -19.30
CA TRP A 98 0.50 -3.12 -18.58
C TRP A 98 1.10 -4.19 -17.66
N LYS A 99 2.11 -4.94 -18.14
CA LYS A 99 2.83 -5.91 -17.32
C LYS A 99 3.49 -5.25 -16.12
N ASP A 100 4.17 -4.13 -16.33
CA ASP A 100 4.85 -3.38 -15.28
C ASP A 100 3.85 -2.86 -14.23
N LYS A 101 2.75 -2.25 -14.67
CA LYS A 101 1.69 -1.77 -13.77
C LYS A 101 1.08 -2.92 -12.97
N LYS A 102 0.78 -4.05 -13.60
CA LYS A 102 0.25 -5.24 -12.92
C LYS A 102 1.23 -5.81 -11.91
N PHE A 103 2.53 -5.82 -12.23
CA PHE A 103 3.57 -6.25 -11.30
C PHE A 103 3.61 -5.34 -10.07
N VAL A 104 3.64 -4.02 -10.25
CA VAL A 104 3.60 -3.04 -9.15
C VAL A 104 2.37 -3.27 -8.25
N MET A 105 1.19 -3.45 -8.84
CA MET A 105 -0.05 -3.72 -8.09
C MET A 105 0.04 -5.01 -7.25
N LYS A 106 0.61 -6.09 -7.82
CA LYS A 106 0.84 -7.34 -7.07
C LYS A 106 1.83 -7.15 -5.92
N MET A 107 2.89 -6.36 -6.14
CA MET A 107 3.86 -6.05 -5.08
C MET A 107 3.24 -5.22 -3.97
N MET A 108 2.34 -4.27 -4.29
CA MET A 108 1.59 -3.52 -3.28
C MET A 108 0.70 -4.45 -2.43
N LEU A 109 -0.02 -5.40 -3.04
CA LEU A 109 -0.79 -6.41 -2.30
C LEU A 109 0.10 -7.21 -1.37
N CYS A 110 1.26 -7.66 -1.86
CA CYS A 110 2.21 -8.43 -1.07
C CYS A 110 2.71 -7.64 0.15
N LEU A 111 3.14 -6.38 -0.07
CA LEU A 111 3.54 -5.49 1.03
C LEU A 111 2.41 -5.34 2.05
N PHE A 112 1.21 -5.00 1.59
CA PHE A 112 0.08 -4.77 2.47
C PHE A 112 -0.24 -6.01 3.32
N TRP A 113 -0.25 -7.19 2.70
CA TRP A 113 -0.48 -8.46 3.38
C TRP A 113 0.61 -8.81 4.42
N VAL A 114 1.89 -8.55 4.09
CA VAL A 114 3.00 -8.71 5.05
C VAL A 114 2.78 -7.79 6.25
N PHE A 115 2.47 -6.52 6.01
CA PHE A 115 2.25 -5.55 7.08
C PHE A 115 0.97 -5.84 7.89
N GLU A 116 -0.08 -6.40 7.28
CA GLU A 116 -1.24 -6.88 8.03
C GLU A 116 -0.89 -8.01 9.01
N ARG A 117 -0.01 -8.93 8.60
CA ARG A 117 0.35 -10.11 9.40
C ARG A 117 1.40 -9.83 10.46
N ILE A 118 2.52 -9.23 10.06
CA ILE A 118 3.71 -9.08 10.91
C ILE A 118 4.11 -7.61 11.12
N GLY A 119 3.31 -6.66 10.63
CA GLY A 119 3.72 -5.24 10.62
C GLY A 119 4.03 -4.70 12.01
N LYS A 120 3.31 -5.13 13.05
CA LYS A 120 3.56 -4.71 14.44
C LYS A 120 4.94 -5.16 14.92
N ASP A 121 5.29 -6.42 14.67
CA ASP A 121 6.58 -7.01 15.05
C ASP A 121 7.72 -6.40 14.23
N LEU A 122 7.49 -6.17 12.93
CA LEU A 122 8.43 -5.49 12.05
C LEU A 122 8.73 -4.07 12.52
N ARG A 123 7.70 -3.33 12.96
CA ARG A 123 7.88 -2.00 13.56
C ARG A 123 8.64 -2.06 14.88
N ALA A 124 8.36 -3.06 15.71
CA ALA A 124 9.05 -3.24 16.98
C ALA A 124 10.54 -3.50 16.76
N LEU A 125 10.89 -4.41 15.84
CA LEU A 125 12.27 -4.72 15.46
C LEU A 125 13.04 -3.47 14.98
N ILE A 126 12.41 -2.66 14.12
CA ILE A 126 13.04 -1.44 13.59
C ILE A 126 13.20 -0.35 14.67
N ARG A 127 12.41 -0.41 15.75
CA ARG A 127 12.56 0.48 16.92
C ARG A 127 13.56 -0.05 17.96
N LEU A 128 13.81 -1.35 17.98
CA LEU A 128 14.62 -2.06 18.97
C LEU A 128 16.09 -2.27 18.56
N ASP A 129 16.58 -1.52 17.58
CA ASP A 129 17.97 -1.66 17.10
C ASP A 129 18.83 -0.45 17.54
N PRO A 130 19.23 -0.37 18.82
CA PRO A 130 20.00 0.74 19.39
C PRO A 130 21.52 0.51 19.30
N CYS A 131 22.08 0.22 18.13
CA CYS A 131 23.53 0.26 17.88
C CYS A 131 23.69 0.65 16.39
N VAL A 132 24.35 1.72 15.98
CA VAL A 132 25.74 2.12 16.23
C VAL A 132 25.81 3.66 16.27
N VAL A 133 26.49 4.17 17.29
CA VAL A 133 26.94 5.57 17.48
C VAL A 133 27.93 5.95 16.39
#